data_AF-A0A2S5R2K3-F1
#
_entry.id   AF-A0A2S5R2K3-F1
#
_cell.length_a   1.000
_cell.length_b   1.000
_cell.length_c   1.000
_cell.angle_alpha   90.00
_cell.angle_beta   90.00
_cell.angle_gamma   90.00
#
_symmetry.space_group_name_H-M   'P 1'
#
loop_
_entity.id
_entity.type
_entity.pdbx_description
1 polymer ?
#
loop_
_entity_poly.entity_id
_entity_poly.type
_entity_poly.pdbx_seq_one_letter_code
_entity_poly.pdbx_strand_id
1 'polypeptide(L)' 'MKKYKKILFSIGLIVIALVILPFLVPTQSYLQKAERIASDKLGVPVTIANGHF' A
#
# COMPACT_ATOMS: atom_id res chain seq x y z
N MET A 1 -30.24 8.53 15.00
CA MET A 1 -29.36 7.57 15.71
C MET A 1 -28.50 8.35 16.69
N LYS A 2 -28.54 8.01 18.00
CA LYS A 2 -27.76 8.66 19.07
C LYS A 2 -26.29 8.84 18.61
N LYS A 3 -25.67 9.99 18.89
CA LYS A 3 -24.36 10.41 18.32
C LYS A 3 -23.28 9.30 18.35
N TYR A 4 -23.27 8.46 19.39
CA TYR A 4 -22.37 7.31 19.50
C TYR A 4 -22.49 6.29 18.36
N LYS A 5 -23.70 6.04 17.83
CA LYS A 5 -23.91 5.08 16.73
C LYS A 5 -23.25 5.57 15.43
N LYS A 6 -23.25 6.89 15.20
CA LYS A 6 -22.58 7.48 14.03
C LYS A 6 -21.06 7.36 14.16
N ILE A 7 -20.51 7.65 15.34
CA ILE A 7 -19.06 7.52 15.60
C ILE A 7 -18.60 6.08 15.42
N LEU A 8 -19.35 5.11 15.97
CA LEU A 8 -19.02 3.69 15.84
C LEU A 8 -19.03 3.23 14.39
N PHE A 9 -20.01 3.69 13.60
CA PHE A 9 -20.07 3.41 12.16
C PHE A 9 -18.89 4.01 11.40
N SER A 10 -18.53 5.26 11.67
CA SER A 10 -17.38 5.93 11.05
C SER A 10 -16.05 5.22 11.38
N ILE A 11 -15.86 4.79 12.63
CA ILE A 11 -14.67 4.02 13.03
C ILE A 11 -14.62 2.69 12.28
N GLY A 12 -15.74 1.96 12.21
CA GLY A 12 -15.82 0.70 11.45
C GLY A 12 -15.43 0.89 9.98
N LEU A 13 -15.89 1.98 9.36
CA LEU A 13 -15.57 2.29 7.97
C LEU A 13 -14.07 2.59 7.77
N ILE A 14 -13.44 3.30 8.71
CA ILE A 14 -11.99 3.57 8.69
C ILE A 14 -11.19 2.27 8.83
N VAL A 15 -11.58 1.39 9.75
CA VAL A 15 -10.89 0.10 9.95
C VAL A 15 -10.97 -0.76 8.70
N ILE A 16 -12.16 -0.86 8.09
CA ILE A 16 -12.36 -1.58 6.83
C ILE A 16 -11.48 -0.99 5.72
N ALA A 17 -11.45 0.34 5.59
CA ALA A 17 -10.61 1.01 4.61
C ALA A 17 -9.13 0.68 4.82
N LEU A 18 -8.61 0.73 6.06
CA LEU A 18 -7.22 0.42 6.37
C LEU A 18 -6.84 -1.03 6.04
N VAL A 19 -7.75 -1.98 6.26
CA VAL A 19 -7.52 -3.39 5.94
C VAL A 19 -7.50 -3.63 4.43
N ILE A 20 -8.36 -2.95 3.67
CA ILE A 20 -8.52 -3.16 2.23
C ILE A 20 -7.44 -2.41 1.43
N LEU A 21 -6.99 -1.24 1.91
CA LEU A 21 -6.00 -0.38 1.24
C LEU A 21 -4.73 -1.11 0.76
N PRO A 22 -4.04 -1.97 1.54
CA PRO A 22 -2.85 -2.67 1.06
C PRO A 22 -3.12 -3.60 -0.13
N PHE A 23 -4.34 -4.10 -0.29
CA PHE A 23 -4.73 -4.96 -1.41
C PHE A 23 -5.15 -4.18 -2.66
N LEU A 24 -5.52 -2.90 -2.52
CA LEU A 24 -5.85 -2.02 -3.63
C LEU A 24 -4.61 -1.41 -4.31
N VAL A 25 -3.47 -1.40 -3.62
CA VAL A 25 -2.23 -0.85 -4.15
C VAL A 25 -1.51 -1.92 -4.98
N PRO A 26 -1.37 -1.76 -6.31
CA PRO A 26 -0.68 -2.72 -7.16
C PRO A 26 0.84 -2.65 -6.91
N THR A 27 1.31 -3.39 -5.91
CA THR A 27 2.70 -3.41 -5.42
C THR A 27 3.73 -3.63 -6.53
N GLN A 28 3.39 -4.42 -7.54
CA GLN A 28 4.26 -4.69 -8.69
C GLN A 28 4.64 -3.43 -9.49
N SER A 29 3.72 -2.48 -9.64
CA SER A 29 3.99 -1.22 -10.34
C SER A 29 4.97 -0.34 -9.56
N TYR A 30 4.86 -0.34 -8.22
CA TYR A 30 5.79 0.36 -7.35
C TYR A 30 7.17 -0.28 -7.34
N LEU A 31 7.25 -1.61 -7.40
CA LEU A 31 8.52 -2.34 -7.47
C LEU A 31 9.31 -1.97 -8.73
N GLN A 32 8.68 -2.01 -9.92
CA GLN A 32 9.36 -1.64 -11.16
C GLN A 32 9.83 -0.17 -11.15
N LYS A 33 9.03 0.73 -10.57
CA LYS A 33 9.43 2.14 -10.43
C LYS A 33 10.60 2.30 -9.47
N ALA A 34 10.60 1.56 -8.36
CA ALA A 34 11.70 1.57 -7.39
C ALA A 34 12.98 0.98 -7.99
N GLU A 35 12.90 -0.12 -8.74
CA GLU A 35 14.03 -0.72 -9.47
C GLU A 35 14.63 0.24 -10.48
N ARG A 36 13.80 0.94 -11.27
CA ARG A 36 14.28 1.98 -12.20
C ARG A 36 15.03 3.09 -11.47
N ILE A 37 14.42 3.65 -10.42
CA ILE A 37 15.05 4.73 -9.64
C ILE A 37 16.37 4.26 -9.01
N ALA A 38 16.38 3.05 -8.44
CA ALA A 38 17.59 2.49 -7.84
C ALA A 38 18.69 2.25 -8.89
N SER A 39 18.32 1.71 -10.05
CA SER A 39 19.26 1.47 -11.16
C SER A 39 19.83 2.78 -11.69
N ASP A 40 19.00 3.82 -11.85
CA ASP A 40 19.43 5.15 -12.26
C ASP A 40 20.39 5.78 -11.25
N LYS A 41 20.18 5.54 -9.95
CA LYS A 41 21.02 6.10 -8.88
C LYS A 41 22.31 5.34 -8.66
N LEU A 42 22.32 4.03 -8.86
CA LEU A 42 23.47 3.16 -8.60
C LEU A 42 24.30 2.91 -9.86
N GLY A 43 23.79 3.25 -11.05
CA GLY A 43 24.47 3.04 -12.33
C GLY A 43 24.61 1.56 -12.72
N VAL A 44 23.91 0.67 -12.02
CA VAL A 44 23.92 -0.78 -12.25
C VAL A 44 22.48 -1.29 -12.24
N PRO A 45 22.15 -2.35 -13.00
CA PRO A 45 20.82 -2.93 -12.98
C PRO A 45 20.51 -3.49 -11.59
N VAL A 46 19.39 -3.04 -11.02
CA VAL A 46 18.87 -3.51 -9.72
C VAL A 46 17.60 -4.32 -9.96
N THR A 47 17.57 -5.52 -9.38
CA THR A 47 16.36 -6.33 -9.28
C THR A 47 16.01 -6.49 -7.81
N ILE A 48 14.82 -6.03 -7.42
CA ILE A 48 14.27 -6.25 -6.10
C ILE A 48 13.61 -7.64 -6.16
N ALA A 49 14.28 -8.64 -5.58
CA ALA A 49 13.70 -9.98 -5.44
C ALA A 49 12.33 -9.86 -4.78
N ASN A 50 11.31 -10.50 -5.37
CA ASN A 50 9.95 -10.51 -4.82
C ASN A 50 10.02 -10.98 -3.36
N GLY A 51 9.85 -10.05 -2.43
CA GLY A 51 9.59 -10.39 -1.05
C GLY A 51 8.27 -11.14 -1.02
N HIS A 52 8.34 -12.45 -0.77
CA HIS A 52 7.15 -13.23 -0.45
C HIS A 52 6.50 -12.58 0.78
N PHE A 53 5.25 -12.12 0.62
CA PHE A 53 4.39 -11.70 1.72
C PHE A 53 3.87 -12.91 2.49
#